data_AF-A0AAV7TUR1-F1
#
_entry.id   AF-A0AAV7TUR1-F1
#
_cell.length_a   1.000
_cell.length_b   1.000
_cell.length_c   1.000
_cell.angle_alpha   90.00
_cell.angle_beta   90.00
_cell.angle_gamma   90.00
#
_symmetry.space_group_name_H-M   'P 1'
#
loop_
_entity.id
_entity.type
_entity.pdbx_description
1 polymer ?
#
loop_
_entity_poly.entity_id
_entity_poly.type
_entity_poly.pdbx_seq_one_letter_code
_entity_poly.pdbx_strand_id
1 'polypeptide(L)' 'EQPIFTTRAHVFQIDPSTKKNWVPASKQAVTVSYFYDSTRNSYRIISVDGVK' A
#
# COMPACT_ATOMS: atom_id res chain seq x y z
N GLU A 1 -11.52 -11.49 2.26
CA GLU A 1 -10.18 -12.10 2.35
C GLU A 1 -9.50 -11.58 3.61
N GLN A 2 -8.89 -12.43 4.45
CA GLN A 2 -8.12 -11.97 5.61
C GLN A 2 -6.66 -11.72 5.19
N PRO A 3 -6.00 -10.67 5.72
CA PRO A 3 -4.60 -10.42 5.40
C PRO A 3 -3.70 -11.49 6.02
N ILE A 4 -2.61 -11.84 5.31
CA ILE A 4 -1.59 -12.78 5.78
C ILE A 4 -0.69 -12.10 6.82
N PHE A 5 -0.36 -10.84 6.56
CA PHE A 5 0.46 -10.00 7.42
C PHE A 5 0.01 -8.55 7.30
N THR A 6 0.08 -7.83 8.41
CA THR A 6 -0.33 -6.43 8.51
C THR A 6 0.68 -5.64 9.34
N THR A 7 1.06 -4.46 8.85
CA THR A 7 1.90 -3.48 9.56
C THR A 7 1.38 -2.05 9.36
N ARG A 8 1.91 -1.09 10.11
CA ARG A 8 1.65 0.35 9.91
C ARG A 8 2.88 1.06 9.37
N ALA A 9 2.70 1.86 8.32
CA ALA A 9 3.79 2.62 7.70
C ALA A 9 3.27 3.91 7.05
N HIS A 10 4.15 4.91 6.90
CA HIS A 10 3.89 6.06 6.01
C HIS A 10 4.18 5.63 4.57
N VAL A 11 3.28 5.96 3.63
CA VAL A 11 3.41 5.54 2.23
C VAL A 11 3.89 6.72 1.37
N PHE A 12 4.89 6.46 0.54
CA PHE A 12 5.43 7.41 -0.43
C PHE A 12 5.46 6.76 -1.82
N GLN A 13 5.32 7.57 -2.86
CA GLN A 13 5.50 7.15 -4.25
C GLN A 13 6.55 8.04 -4.92
N ILE A 14 7.25 7.49 -5.91
CA ILE A 14 8.19 8.29 -6.70
C ILE A 14 7.39 9.15 -7.68
N ASP A 15 7.74 10.43 -7.79
CA ASP A 15 7.20 11.31 -8.84
C ASP A 15 7.45 10.68 -10.21
N PRO A 16 6.39 10.33 -10.97
CA PRO A 16 6.53 9.61 -12.24
C PRO A 16 7.23 10.45 -13.31
N SER A 17 7.21 11.78 -13.20
CA SER A 17 7.78 12.69 -14.21
C SER A 17 9.30 12.78 -14.06
N THR A 18 9.76 13.02 -12.83
CA THR A 18 11.19 13.26 -12.57
C THR A 18 11.94 12.01 -12.14
N LYS A 19 11.24 11.00 -11.61
CA LYS A 19 11.80 9.76 -11.03
C LYS A 19 12.87 9.97 -9.94
N LYS A 20 12.90 11.16 -9.32
CA LYS A 20 13.93 11.54 -8.35
C LYS A 20 13.37 11.86 -6.97
N ASN A 21 12.14 12.37 -6.92
CA ASN A 21 11.55 12.85 -5.69
C ASN A 21 10.53 11.84 -5.14
N TRP A 22 10.49 11.70 -3.82
CA TRP A 22 9.44 10.97 -3.11
C TRP A 22 8.29 11.93 -2.78
N VAL A 23 7.07 11.54 -3.11
CA VAL A 23 5.84 12.28 -2.83
C VAL A 23 5.02 11.48 -1.80
N PRO A 24 4.58 12.09 -0.69
CA PRO A 24 3.76 11.40 0.30
C PRO A 24 2.41 11.01 -0.30
N ALA A 25 2.08 9.73 -0.21
CA ALA A 25 0.78 9.18 -0.63
C ALA A 25 -0.21 9.07 0.53
N SER A 26 0.27 9.15 1.78
CA SER A 26 -0.56 9.23 2.99
C SER A 26 -0.12 10.35 3.92
N LYS A 27 -1.07 10.97 4.64
CA LYS A 27 -0.74 12.04 5.62
C LYS A 27 -0.21 11.50 6.95
N GLN A 28 -0.58 10.28 7.31
CA GLN A 28 -0.18 9.59 8.54
C GLN A 28 0.24 8.16 8.21
N ALA A 29 0.70 7.42 9.22
CA ALA A 29 0.93 5.99 9.09
C ALA A 29 -0.38 5.24 8.86
N VAL A 30 -0.47 4.53 7.74
CA VAL A 30 -1.64 3.73 7.35
C VAL A 30 -1.34 2.24 7.47
N THR A 31 -2.40 1.45 7.50
CA THR A 31 -2.30 -0.02 7.47
C THR A 31 -1.84 -0.48 6.09
N VAL A 32 -0.77 -1.29 6.05
CA VAL A 32 -0.25 -1.94 4.85
C VAL A 32 -0.33 -3.45 5.07
N SER A 33 -1.00 -4.16 4.17
CA SER A 33 -1.27 -5.60 4.34
C SER A 33 -0.97 -6.40 3.08
N TYR A 34 -0.46 -7.61 3.27
CA TYR A 34 -0.31 -8.61 2.22
C TYR A 34 -1.55 -9.50 2.16
N PHE A 35 -2.11 -9.65 0.97
CA PHE A 35 -3.25 -10.52 0.68
C PHE A 35 -2.86 -11.55 -0.38
N TYR A 36 -3.37 -12.78 -0.26
CA TYR A 36 -3.37 -13.74 -1.35
C TYR A 36 -4.73 -13.69 -2.06
N ASP A 37 -4.70 -13.30 -3.34
CA ASP A 37 -5.85 -13.31 -4.24
C ASP A 37 -5.92 -14.67 -4.93
N SER A 38 -6.83 -15.51 -4.45
CA SER A 38 -7.04 -16.87 -4.98
C SER A 38 -7.59 -16.87 -6.41
N THR A 39 -8.36 -15.86 -6.79
CA THR A 39 -8.95 -15.77 -8.14
C THR A 39 -7.88 -15.49 -9.18
N ARG A 40 -6.88 -14.67 -8.82
CA ARG A 40 -5.73 -14.34 -9.68
C ARG A 40 -4.50 -15.21 -9.42
N ASN A 41 -4.58 -16.13 -8.46
CA ASN A 41 -3.45 -16.91 -7.94
C ASN A 41 -2.18 -16.06 -7.73
N SER A 42 -2.32 -14.92 -7.04
CA SER A 42 -1.24 -13.95 -6.85
C SER A 42 -1.31 -13.23 -5.51
N TYR A 43 -0.20 -12.64 -5.08
CA TYR A 43 -0.14 -11.83 -3.87
C TYR A 43 -0.30 -10.34 -4.21
N ARG A 44 -0.97 -9.60 -3.32
CA ARG A 44 -1.20 -8.16 -3.44
C ARG A 44 -0.79 -7.46 -2.16
N ILE A 45 -0.18 -6.29 -2.31
CA ILE A 45 0.03 -5.36 -1.19
C ILE A 45 -1.07 -4.31 -1.29
N ILE A 46 -1.85 -4.15 -0.22
CA ILE A 46 -2.95 -3.19 -0.15
C ILE A 46 -2.71 -2.26 1.03
N SER A 47 -2.77 -0.96 0.76
CA SER A 47 -2.78 0.11 1.76
C SER A 47 -3.96 1.05 1.48
N VAL A 48 -4.71 1.42 2.51
CA VAL A 48 -5.88 2.30 2.37
C VAL A 48 -5.69 3.50 3.31
N ASP A 49 -5.70 4.71 2.76
CA ASP A 49 -5.72 5.95 3.54
C ASP A 49 -7.18 6.42 3.68
N GLY A 50 -7.77 6.22 4.86
CA GLY A 50 -9.18 6.51 5.15
C GLY A 50 -10.17 5.37 4.88
N VAL A 51 -11.44 5.61 5.19
CA VAL A 51 -12.56 4.73 4.80
C VAL A 51 -13.08 5.27 3.48
N LYS A 52 -12.97 4.49 2.41
CA LYS A 52 -13.63 4.80 1.14
C LYS A 52 -15.13 4.54 1.25
#